data_AF-A0A3M6BHL3-F1
#
_entry.id   AF-A0A3M6BHL3-F1
#
_cell.length_a   1.000
_cell.length_b   1.000
_cell.length_c   1.000
_cell.angle_alpha   90.00
_cell.angle_beta   90.00
_cell.angle_gamma   90.00
#
_symmetry.space_group_name_H-M   'P 1'
#
loop_
_entity.id
_entity.type
_entity.pdbx_description
1 polymer ?
#
loop_
_entity_poly.entity_id
_entity_poly.type
_entity_poly.pdbx_seq_one_letter_code
_entity_poly.pdbx_strand_id
1 'polypeptide(L)'
;PATLGSDGGGSVRIPGSFCGAFALKGTLGRIPTWPWSATEMLSHAGPITRTVRDSALLFDVLSGPDPLDHQALPAPDESFLARCDQPLKPLRIGFCPTLFDTPVDPQIAAAVEAAVANIARSLPVTVSTLTLDWQDPLATFETLWVAGRGIA
;
A
#
# COMPACT_ATOMS: atom_id res chain seq x y z
N PRO A 1 15.77 12.26 -1.96
CA PRO A 1 15.95 11.52 -0.70
C PRO A 1 14.76 10.59 -0.45
N ALA A 2 15.05 9.36 -0.05
CA ALA A 2 14.08 8.30 0.16
C ALA A 2 14.53 7.41 1.34
N THR A 3 13.59 6.67 1.92
CA THR A 3 13.88 5.64 2.92
C THR A 3 13.04 4.39 2.66
N LEU A 4 13.43 3.28 3.28
CA LEU A 4 12.71 2.02 3.30
C LEU A 4 12.17 1.76 4.70
N GLY A 5 10.97 1.19 4.77
CA GLY A 5 10.38 0.68 5.99
C GLY A 5 9.68 -0.65 5.76
N SER A 6 9.18 -1.24 6.84
CA SER A 6 8.32 -2.42 6.82
C SER A 6 6.89 -2.04 7.18
N ASP A 7 5.90 -2.56 6.46
CA ASP A 7 4.47 -2.29 6.69
C ASP A 7 3.74 -3.61 6.97
N GLY A 8 3.43 -3.83 8.26
CA GLY A 8 2.61 -4.94 8.75
C GLY A 8 1.12 -4.59 8.79
N GLY A 9 0.80 -3.60 9.63
CA GLY A 9 -0.55 -3.06 9.82
C GLY A 9 -0.70 -1.60 9.39
N GLY A 10 0.22 -1.07 8.59
CA GLY A 10 0.24 0.34 8.19
C GLY A 10 1.55 1.08 8.48
N SER A 11 2.59 0.42 8.99
CA SER A 11 3.80 1.06 9.50
C SER A 11 4.65 1.84 8.47
N VAL A 12 4.33 1.80 7.17
CA VAL A 12 4.87 2.70 6.14
C VAL A 12 3.83 3.74 5.75
N ARG A 13 2.58 3.32 5.48
CA ARG A 13 1.51 4.22 5.01
C ARG A 13 1.02 5.21 6.07
N ILE A 14 0.93 4.81 7.34
CA ILE A 14 0.51 5.67 8.46
C ILE A 14 1.51 6.81 8.68
N PRO A 15 2.82 6.57 8.90
CA PRO A 15 3.76 7.68 9.04
C PRO A 15 3.90 8.49 7.75
N GLY A 16 3.78 7.87 6.57
CA GLY A 16 3.71 8.60 5.30
C GLY A 16 2.58 9.63 5.27
N SER A 17 1.38 9.20 5.65
CA SER A 17 0.20 10.07 5.78
C SER A 17 0.43 11.22 6.77
N PHE A 18 0.97 10.93 7.96
CA PHE A 18 1.20 11.94 8.99
C PHE A 18 2.27 12.96 8.61
N CYS A 19 3.26 12.55 7.81
CA CYS A 19 4.36 13.42 7.40
C CYS A 19 4.15 14.07 6.02
N GLY A 20 3.00 13.87 5.37
CA GLY A 20 2.75 14.36 4.02
C GLY A 20 3.71 13.78 2.96
N ALA A 21 4.21 12.58 3.21
CA ALA A 21 5.12 11.86 2.31
C ALA A 21 4.36 10.79 1.52
N PHE A 22 4.85 10.47 0.33
CA PHE A 22 4.32 9.34 -0.42
C PHE A 22 4.89 8.04 0.13
N ALA A 23 4.01 7.08 0.44
CA ALA A 23 4.38 5.82 1.07
C ALA A 23 3.57 4.69 0.46
N LEU A 24 4.24 3.58 0.10
CA LEU A 24 3.60 2.49 -0.63
C LEU A 24 3.96 1.13 -0.02
N LYS A 25 2.93 0.32 0.25
CA LYS A 25 3.06 -1.10 0.58
C LYS A 25 2.80 -1.91 -0.69
N GLY A 26 3.84 -2.55 -1.23
CA GLY A 26 3.70 -3.44 -2.39
C GLY A 26 3.01 -4.76 -2.04
N THR A 27 2.81 -5.62 -3.04
CA THR A 27 2.43 -7.03 -2.82
C THR A 27 3.49 -7.73 -1.94
N LEU A 28 3.08 -8.70 -1.12
CA LEU A 28 4.00 -9.46 -0.27
C LEU A 28 5.06 -10.12 -1.17
N GLY A 29 6.34 -10.03 -0.80
CA GLY A 29 7.45 -10.54 -1.59
C GLY A 29 7.78 -9.77 -2.86
N ARG A 30 7.09 -8.66 -3.19
CA ARG A 30 7.45 -7.82 -4.34
C ARG A 30 8.84 -7.20 -4.14
N ILE A 31 9.07 -6.61 -2.97
CA ILE A 31 10.41 -6.27 -2.49
C ILE A 31 10.77 -7.38 -1.50
N PRO A 32 11.74 -8.25 -1.81
CA PRO A 32 12.13 -9.34 -0.92
C PRO A 32 12.77 -8.79 0.36
N THR A 33 12.64 -9.55 1.45
CA THR A 33 13.17 -9.20 2.76
C THR A 33 13.90 -10.37 3.39
N TRP A 34 15.15 -10.12 3.80
CA TRP A 34 15.95 -11.05 4.58
C TRP A 34 16.82 -10.26 5.56
N PRO A 35 16.92 -10.67 6.84
CA PRO A 35 16.18 -11.75 7.49
C PRO A 35 14.68 -11.43 7.66
N TRP A 36 13.87 -12.47 7.80
CA TRP A 36 12.42 -12.31 7.95
C TRP A 36 12.03 -11.69 9.30
N SER A 37 10.92 -10.95 9.27
CA SER A 37 10.25 -10.46 10.48
C SER A 37 9.57 -11.63 11.20
N ALA A 38 9.42 -11.52 12.52
CA ALA A 38 8.57 -12.44 13.29
C ALA A 38 7.13 -12.50 12.72
N THR A 39 6.66 -11.42 12.08
CA THR A 39 5.37 -11.37 11.40
C THR A 39 5.54 -11.36 9.88
N GLU A 40 6.36 -12.27 9.32
CA GLU A 40 6.73 -12.30 7.90
C GLU A 40 5.53 -12.27 6.95
N MET A 41 4.47 -13.03 7.26
CA MET A 41 3.23 -13.08 6.47
C MET A 41 2.47 -11.74 6.40
N LEU A 42 2.81 -10.79 7.27
CA LEU A 42 2.23 -9.45 7.30
C LEU A 42 3.24 -8.38 6.89
N SER A 43 4.55 -8.62 7.02
CA SER A 43 5.58 -7.58 6.97
C SER A 43 6.11 -7.35 5.56
N HIS A 44 5.61 -6.30 4.90
CA HIS A 44 6.04 -5.96 3.55
C HIS A 44 7.08 -4.84 3.57
N ALA A 45 8.18 -4.96 2.84
CA ALA A 45 9.04 -3.81 2.58
C ALA A 45 8.34 -2.78 1.67
N GLY A 46 8.53 -1.50 1.97
CA GLY A 46 7.90 -0.41 1.24
C GLY A 46 8.66 0.91 1.35
N PRO A 47 8.78 1.69 0.27
CA PRO A 47 9.47 2.97 0.30
C PRO A 47 8.59 4.10 0.87
N ILE A 48 9.25 5.05 1.54
CA ILE A 48 8.70 6.37 1.87
C ILE A 48 9.54 7.41 1.13
N THR A 49 8.87 8.21 0.29
CA THR A 49 9.51 9.14 -0.65
C THR A 49 8.73 10.45 -0.74
N ARG A 50 9.27 11.43 -1.48
CA ARG A 50 8.58 12.71 -1.72
C ARG A 50 7.64 12.64 -2.93
N THR A 51 7.83 11.69 -3.83
CA THR A 51 7.08 11.63 -5.08
C THR A 51 6.74 10.19 -5.47
N VAL A 52 5.64 10.02 -6.20
CA VAL A 52 5.26 8.70 -6.76
C VAL A 52 6.38 8.12 -7.63
N ARG A 53 7.04 8.96 -8.43
CA ARG A 53 8.14 8.55 -9.32
C ARG A 53 9.35 8.03 -8.55
N ASP A 54 9.71 8.66 -7.43
CA ASP A 54 10.81 8.18 -6.58
C ASP A 54 10.50 6.77 -6.03
N SER A 55 9.27 6.53 -5.57
CA SER A 55 8.87 5.19 -5.14
C SER A 55 8.86 4.19 -6.30
N ALA A 56 8.38 4.58 -7.48
CA ALA A 56 8.37 3.73 -8.66
C ALA A 56 9.80 3.30 -9.07
N LEU A 57 10.76 4.23 -9.05
CA LEU A 57 12.18 3.92 -9.25
C LEU A 57 12.71 2.93 -8.21
N LEU A 58 12.35 3.10 -6.93
CA LEU A 58 12.77 2.16 -5.90
C LEU A 58 12.16 0.77 -6.10
N PHE A 59 10.92 0.68 -6.57
CA PHE A 59 10.34 -0.61 -6.93
C PHE A 59 11.07 -1.26 -8.11
N ASP A 60 11.54 -0.50 -9.11
CA ASP A 60 12.37 -1.06 -10.18
C ASP A 60 13.70 -1.62 -9.69
N VAL A 61 14.33 -0.95 -8.72
CA VAL A 61 15.64 -1.35 -8.18
C VAL A 61 15.52 -2.52 -7.20
N LEU A 62 14.47 -2.52 -6.38
CA LEU A 62 14.36 -3.39 -5.21
C LEU A 62 13.46 -4.60 -5.45
N SER A 63 12.70 -4.66 -6.55
CA SER A 63 11.80 -5.78 -6.80
C SER A 63 12.48 -6.92 -7.55
N GLY A 64 12.09 -8.15 -7.23
CA GLY A 64 12.51 -9.33 -7.96
C GLY A 64 12.74 -10.54 -7.06
N PRO A 65 13.17 -11.67 -7.66
CA PRO A 65 13.42 -12.88 -6.90
C PRO A 65 14.67 -12.71 -6.03
N ASP A 66 14.62 -13.27 -4.83
CA ASP A 66 15.77 -13.40 -3.95
C ASP A 66 15.78 -14.83 -3.39
N PRO A 67 16.87 -15.60 -3.58
CA PRO A 67 16.94 -16.98 -3.07
C PRO A 67 16.93 -17.08 -1.53
N LEU A 68 17.16 -15.97 -0.81
CA LEU A 68 17.11 -15.94 0.64
C LEU A 68 15.70 -15.67 1.18
N ASP A 69 14.78 -15.18 0.34
CA ASP A 69 13.41 -14.90 0.75
C ASP A 69 12.42 -15.85 0.05
N HIS A 70 11.81 -16.74 0.83
CA HIS A 70 10.87 -17.73 0.31
C HIS A 70 9.56 -17.12 -0.21
N GLN A 71 9.29 -15.85 0.13
CA GLN A 71 8.11 -15.11 -0.34
C GLN A 71 8.40 -14.31 -1.61
N ALA A 72 9.67 -14.21 -2.04
CA ALA A 72 10.08 -13.36 -3.15
C ALA A 72 9.33 -13.69 -4.44
N LEU A 73 8.74 -12.66 -5.05
CA LEU A 73 8.03 -12.79 -6.31
C LEU A 73 9.00 -12.79 -7.50
N PRO A 74 8.61 -13.38 -8.65
CA PRO A 74 9.34 -13.23 -9.89
C PRO A 74 9.56 -11.76 -10.25
N ALA A 75 10.59 -11.50 -11.07
CA ALA A 75 10.87 -10.16 -11.57
C ALA A 75 9.63 -9.57 -12.27
N PRO A 76 9.31 -8.28 -12.06
CA PRO A 76 8.27 -7.62 -12.81
C PRO A 76 8.56 -7.66 -14.32
N ASP A 77 7.53 -7.87 -15.14
CA ASP A 77 7.65 -7.83 -16.60
C ASP A 77 7.76 -6.40 -17.17
N GLU A 78 7.40 -5.40 -16.36
CA GLU A 78 7.39 -3.98 -16.73
C GLU A 78 8.07 -3.13 -15.65
N SER A 79 8.74 -2.05 -16.06
CA SER A 79 9.26 -1.04 -15.14
C SER A 79 8.12 -0.19 -14.57
N PHE A 80 8.10 -0.05 -13.26
CA PHE A 80 7.19 0.82 -12.51
C PHE A 80 7.45 2.29 -12.84
N LEU A 81 8.72 2.72 -12.95
CA LEU A 81 9.03 4.11 -13.29
C LEU A 81 8.59 4.44 -14.71
N ALA A 82 8.88 3.55 -15.67
CA ALA A 82 8.45 3.72 -17.06
C ALA A 82 6.92 3.75 -17.18
N ARG A 83 6.21 2.97 -16.33
CA ARG A 83 4.75 2.97 -16.29
C ARG A 83 4.17 4.33 -15.88
N CYS A 84 4.87 5.12 -15.07
CA CYS A 84 4.46 6.48 -14.70
C CYS A 84 4.44 7.46 -15.89
N ASP A 85 5.20 7.17 -16.95
CA ASP A 85 5.27 8.02 -18.16
C ASP A 85 4.23 7.62 -19.23
N GLN A 86 3.46 6.56 -18.98
CA GLN A 86 2.41 6.08 -19.87
C GLN A 86 1.05 6.73 -19.56
N PRO A 87 0.22 7.03 -20.57
CA PRO A 87 -1.09 7.63 -20.35
C PRO A 87 -2.00 6.72 -19.52
N LEU A 88 -2.86 7.33 -18.70
CA LEU A 88 -3.85 6.61 -17.93
C LEU A 88 -4.95 6.11 -18.86
N LYS A 89 -5.12 4.78 -18.94
CA LYS A 89 -6.28 4.15 -19.59
C LYS A 89 -7.53 4.41 -18.74
N PRO A 90 -8.76 4.32 -19.30
CA PRO A 90 -9.98 4.42 -18.50
C PRO A 90 -9.98 3.43 -17.32
N LEU A 91 -10.26 3.91 -16.11
CA LEU A 91 -10.30 3.09 -14.90
C LEU A 91 -11.63 3.21 -14.16
N ARG A 92 -11.95 2.18 -13.37
CA ARG A 92 -13.05 2.20 -12.40
C ARG A 92 -12.46 2.28 -10.99
N ILE A 93 -12.98 3.18 -10.17
CA ILE A 93 -12.53 3.39 -8.78
C ILE A 93 -13.71 3.10 -7.86
N GLY A 94 -13.53 2.14 -6.95
CA GLY A 94 -14.42 1.95 -5.80
C GLY A 94 -14.01 2.88 -4.67
N PHE A 95 -14.92 3.74 -4.22
CA PHE A 95 -14.71 4.63 -3.07
C PHE A 95 -15.52 4.15 -1.87
N CYS A 96 -14.85 3.81 -0.78
CA CYS A 96 -15.48 3.49 0.50
C CYS A 96 -15.14 4.61 1.49
N PRO A 97 -16.09 5.47 1.89
CA PRO A 97 -15.83 6.58 2.82
C PRO A 97 -15.36 6.10 4.20
N THR A 98 -15.80 4.91 4.59
CA THR A 98 -15.35 4.19 5.79
C THR A 98 -15.16 2.71 5.46
N LEU A 99 -14.34 2.04 6.27
CA LEU A 99 -14.12 0.59 6.23
C LEU A 99 -14.58 0.01 7.57
N PHE A 100 -15.48 -0.97 7.53
CA PHE A 100 -15.96 -1.68 8.72
C PHE A 100 -16.53 -0.74 9.80
N ASP A 101 -17.26 0.30 9.37
CA ASP A 101 -17.83 1.35 10.23
C ASP A 101 -16.81 2.06 11.15
N THR A 102 -15.52 2.02 10.78
CA THR A 102 -14.46 2.70 11.51
C THR A 102 -14.74 4.21 11.49
N PRO A 103 -14.78 4.89 12.65
CA PRO A 103 -14.96 6.33 12.70
C PRO A 103 -13.83 7.05 11.96
N VAL A 104 -14.20 8.01 11.10
CA VAL A 104 -13.25 8.88 10.39
C VAL A 104 -13.48 10.30 10.87
N ASP A 105 -12.40 11.00 11.21
CA ASP A 105 -12.48 12.42 11.59
C ASP A 105 -13.12 13.24 10.44
N PRO A 106 -14.07 14.14 10.74
CA PRO A 106 -14.76 14.93 9.71
C PRO A 106 -13.84 15.73 8.79
N GLN A 107 -12.70 16.23 9.29
CA GLN A 107 -11.74 16.97 8.47
C GLN A 107 -11.03 16.05 7.47
N ILE A 108 -10.71 14.82 7.90
CA ILE A 108 -10.10 13.81 7.03
C ILE A 108 -11.11 13.33 5.99
N ALA A 109 -12.36 13.07 6.38
CA ALA A 109 -13.43 12.68 5.46
C ALA A 109 -13.62 13.75 4.36
N ALA A 110 -13.73 15.02 4.74
CA ALA A 110 -13.88 16.12 3.79
C ALA A 110 -12.67 16.25 2.84
N ALA A 111 -11.44 16.09 3.35
CA ALA A 111 -10.23 16.13 2.52
C ALA A 111 -10.19 15.00 1.49
N VAL A 112 -10.57 13.78 1.89
CA VAL A 112 -10.62 12.62 1.00
C VAL A 112 -11.73 12.77 -0.05
N GLU A 113 -12.93 13.21 0.35
CA GLU A 113 -14.03 13.48 -0.59
C GLU A 113 -13.65 14.53 -1.65
N ALA A 114 -13.00 15.62 -1.23
CA ALA A 114 -12.49 16.64 -2.14
C ALA A 114 -11.46 16.07 -3.13
N ALA A 115 -10.55 15.21 -2.66
CA ALA A 115 -9.56 14.54 -3.50
C ALA A 115 -10.22 13.60 -4.51
N VAL A 116 -11.19 12.78 -4.09
CA VAL A 116 -11.95 11.87 -4.96
C VAL A 116 -12.71 12.65 -6.03
N ALA A 117 -13.39 13.73 -5.65
CA ALA A 117 -14.10 14.59 -6.59
C ALA A 117 -13.14 15.24 -7.61
N ASN A 118 -11.95 15.65 -7.17
CA ASN A 118 -10.92 16.17 -8.06
C ASN A 118 -10.40 15.11 -9.06
N ILE A 119 -10.16 13.89 -8.58
CA ILE A 119 -9.76 12.74 -9.41
C ILE A 119 -10.84 12.45 -10.48
N ALA A 120 -12.11 12.38 -10.08
CA ALA A 120 -13.22 12.10 -10.99
C ALA A 120 -13.38 13.15 -12.11
N ARG A 121 -13.11 14.43 -11.81
CA ARG A 121 -13.19 15.52 -12.80
C ARG A 121 -11.96 15.60 -13.70
N SER A 122 -10.78 15.25 -13.20
CA SER A 122 -9.51 15.55 -13.86
C SER A 122 -8.93 14.38 -14.65
N LEU A 123 -9.41 13.15 -14.40
CA LEU A 123 -8.86 11.93 -14.98
C LEU A 123 -9.96 11.11 -15.67
N PRO A 124 -9.60 10.24 -16.65
CA PRO A 124 -10.54 9.35 -17.32
C PRO A 124 -10.96 8.19 -16.40
N VAL A 125 -11.67 8.47 -15.31
CA VAL A 125 -12.05 7.47 -14.30
C VAL A 125 -13.53 7.53 -13.98
N THR A 126 -14.12 6.37 -13.69
CA THR A 126 -15.49 6.26 -13.18
C THR A 126 -15.44 5.87 -11.71
N VAL A 127 -15.91 6.76 -10.83
CA VAL A 127 -15.97 6.50 -9.39
C VAL A 127 -17.33 5.94 -9.01
N SER A 128 -17.36 4.90 -8.19
CA SER A 128 -18.58 4.35 -7.59
C SER A 128 -18.38 4.25 -6.09
N THR A 129 -19.31 4.80 -5.32
CA THR A 129 -19.31 4.62 -3.86
C THR A 129 -19.73 3.19 -3.55
N LEU A 130 -18.97 2.50 -2.69
CA LEU A 130 -19.21 1.12 -2.32
C LEU A 130 -19.34 1.00 -0.80
N THR A 131 -20.12 0.02 -0.38
CA THR A 131 -20.07 -0.55 0.97
C THR A 131 -19.45 -1.92 0.84
N LEU A 132 -18.42 -2.20 1.65
CA LEU A 132 -17.80 -3.52 1.67
C LEU A 132 -18.67 -4.48 2.48
N ASP A 133 -18.92 -5.67 1.95
CA ASP A 133 -19.80 -6.70 2.52
C ASP A 133 -19.04 -7.91 3.08
N TRP A 134 -17.72 -7.83 3.17
CA TRP A 134 -16.87 -8.84 3.80
C TRP A 134 -16.66 -8.61 5.31
N GLN A 135 -16.21 -9.67 5.99
CA GLN A 135 -15.95 -9.66 7.43
C GLN A 135 -14.79 -8.71 7.80
N ASP A 136 -14.93 -8.00 8.93
CA ASP A 136 -13.84 -7.23 9.53
C ASP A 136 -12.59 -8.09 9.74
N PRO A 137 -11.44 -7.73 9.14
CA PRO A 137 -10.22 -8.52 9.19
C PRO A 137 -9.45 -8.37 10.51
N LEU A 138 -9.89 -7.55 11.47
CA LEU A 138 -9.13 -7.25 12.68
C LEU A 138 -8.75 -8.52 13.46
N ALA A 139 -9.71 -9.43 13.69
CA ALA A 139 -9.44 -10.68 14.40
C ALA A 139 -8.42 -11.56 13.66
N THR A 140 -8.52 -11.63 12.32
CA THR A 140 -7.56 -12.36 11.47
C THR A 140 -6.18 -11.72 11.55
N PHE A 141 -6.10 -10.40 11.48
CA PHE A 141 -4.86 -9.64 11.60
C PHE A 141 -4.20 -9.88 12.96
N GLU A 142 -4.94 -9.75 14.06
CA GLU A 142 -4.45 -9.98 15.42
C GLU A 142 -3.94 -11.41 15.59
N THR A 143 -4.67 -12.39 15.07
CA THR A 143 -4.25 -13.80 15.09
C THR A 143 -2.88 -13.98 14.44
N LEU A 144 -2.72 -13.49 13.21
CA LEU A 144 -1.45 -13.59 12.47
C LEU A 144 -0.32 -12.83 13.16
N TRP A 145 -0.63 -11.66 13.71
CA TRP A 145 0.32 -10.76 14.36
C TRP A 145 0.85 -11.32 15.68
N VAL A 146 -0.04 -11.87 16.50
CA VAL A 146 0.29 -12.49 17.80
C VAL A 146 1.01 -13.81 17.61
N ALA A 147 0.50 -14.68 16.72
CA ALA A 147 1.12 -15.97 16.42
C ALA A 147 2.55 -15.81 15.88
N GLY A 148 2.79 -14.86 14.98
CA GLY A 148 4.13 -14.60 14.43
C GLY A 148 5.15 -14.18 15.49
N ARG A 149 4.72 -13.45 16.52
CA ARG A 149 5.62 -13.02 17.61
C ARG A 149 5.89 -14.07 18.67
N GLY A 150 5.24 -15.24 18.60
CA GLY A 150 5.37 -16.27 19.63
C GLY A 150 4.87 -15.83 21.02
N ILE A 151 4.02 -14.79 21.06
CA ILE A 151 3.33 -14.36 22.27
C ILE A 151 2.02 -15.12 22.28
N ALA A 152 1.96 -16.29 22.90
CA ALA A 152 0.72 -17.01 23.17
C ALA A 152 0.29 -16.78 24.62
#